data_AF-A0A7R9D6W1-F1
#
_entry.id   AF-A0A7R9D6W1-F1
#
_cell.length_a   1.000
_cell.length_b   1.000
_cell.length_c   1.000
_cell.angle_alpha   90.00
_cell.angle_beta   90.00
_cell.angle_gamma   90.00
#
_symmetry.space_group_name_H-M   'P 1'
#
loop_
_entity.id
_entity.type
_entity.pdbx_description
1 polymer ?
#
loop_
_entity_poly.entity_id
_entity_poly.type
_entity_poly.pdbx_seq_one_letter_code
_entity_poly.pdbx_strand_id
1 'polypeptide(L)'
;MYSWAASGLWAADESGRAEVLAPLLCRLHSQFPGDVGCFAIYFLNFLALKPGEALYLGPNEPHAYLAGDCVECMACSDNVVRAGLTPKYKDVDTLCNMLNYTFESANSKLFAPTRDNQFTVVFRPPVPDFAVADINIPPSSPQFLLQPRDTASILLVLDGEGSTDSLGIYLNHGTVLFLPAGLQLNVTTSDHALHMFQAFANV
;
A
#
# COMPACT_ATOMS: atom_id res chain seq x y z
N MET A 1 -7.00 42.25 -6.37
CA MET A 1 -8.32 41.66 -6.70
C MET A 1 -8.28 40.14 -6.47
N TYR A 2 -7.92 39.68 -5.26
CA TYR A 2 -7.81 38.26 -4.89
C TYR A 2 -8.46 37.98 -3.51
N SER A 3 -9.65 38.51 -3.27
CA SER A 3 -10.32 38.41 -1.96
C SER A 3 -11.54 37.48 -1.95
N TRP A 4 -11.98 36.99 -3.11
CA TRP A 4 -13.28 36.30 -3.22
C TRP A 4 -13.20 34.76 -3.18
N ALA A 5 -12.08 34.15 -3.58
CA ALA A 5 -11.95 32.69 -3.55
C ALA A 5 -11.69 32.16 -2.13
N ALA A 6 -10.84 32.85 -1.37
CA ALA A 6 -10.61 32.50 0.04
C ALA A 6 -11.84 32.79 0.91
N SER A 7 -12.74 33.70 0.47
CA SER A 7 -13.87 34.10 1.30
C SER A 7 -15.01 33.07 1.40
N GLY A 8 -15.16 32.22 0.38
CA GLY A 8 -16.15 31.15 0.40
C GLY A 8 -15.77 29.98 1.32
N LEU A 9 -14.47 29.70 1.46
CA LEU A 9 -13.97 28.56 2.25
C LEU A 9 -14.14 28.75 3.76
N TRP A 10 -14.03 29.98 4.26
CA TRP A 10 -14.28 30.28 5.69
C TRP A 10 -15.77 30.41 6.01
N ALA A 11 -16.61 30.71 5.01
CA ALA A 11 -18.06 30.80 5.13
C ALA A 11 -18.78 29.46 4.92
N ALA A 12 -18.12 28.47 4.31
CA ALA A 12 -18.63 27.12 4.14
C ALA A 12 -18.74 26.40 5.50
N ASP A 13 -19.83 25.67 5.68
CA ASP A 13 -19.99 24.76 6.80
C ASP A 13 -18.99 23.59 6.71
N GLU A 14 -18.98 22.74 7.73
CA GLU A 14 -18.04 21.62 7.81
C GLU A 14 -18.19 20.64 6.64
N SER A 15 -19.41 20.48 6.11
CA SER A 15 -19.72 19.64 4.96
C SER A 15 -19.13 20.22 3.66
N GLY A 16 -19.33 21.52 3.41
CA GLY A 16 -18.79 22.21 2.24
C GLY A 16 -17.26 22.30 2.26
N ARG A 17 -16.64 22.38 3.44
CA ARG A 17 -15.16 22.33 3.57
C ARG A 17 -14.61 20.93 3.31
N ALA A 18 -15.32 19.87 3.70
CA ALA A 18 -14.93 18.50 3.41
C ALA A 18 -15.03 18.19 1.90
N GLU A 19 -16.07 18.70 1.24
CA GLU A 19 -16.29 18.53 -0.21
C GLU A 19 -15.12 19.06 -1.05
N VAL A 20 -14.48 20.15 -0.61
CA VAL A 20 -13.31 20.77 -1.28
C VAL A 20 -11.97 20.41 -0.65
N LEU A 21 -11.93 19.36 0.18
CA LEU A 21 -10.70 18.87 0.84
C LEU A 21 -9.93 19.95 1.63
N ALA A 22 -10.59 21.02 2.10
CA ALA A 22 -9.93 22.11 2.81
C ALA A 22 -9.20 21.66 4.09
N PRO A 23 -9.75 20.75 4.93
CA PRO A 23 -9.02 20.21 6.07
C PRO A 23 -7.72 19.50 5.65
N LEU A 24 -7.75 18.78 4.53
CA LEU A 24 -6.58 18.09 4.00
C LEU A 24 -5.53 19.09 3.50
N LEU A 25 -5.93 20.12 2.76
CA LEU A 25 -5.03 21.20 2.35
C LEU A 25 -4.36 21.87 3.56
N CYS A 26 -5.13 22.23 4.58
CA CYS A 26 -4.61 22.84 5.80
C CYS A 26 -3.62 21.92 6.53
N ARG A 27 -3.90 20.62 6.59
CA ARG A 27 -2.98 19.63 7.16
C ARG A 27 -1.69 19.53 6.35
N LEU A 28 -1.78 19.44 5.02
CA LEU A 28 -0.59 19.39 4.17
C LEU A 28 0.22 20.68 4.29
N HIS A 29 -0.43 21.84 4.37
CA HIS A 29 0.26 23.12 4.54
C HIS A 29 0.94 23.24 5.90
N SER A 30 0.35 22.72 6.98
CA SER A 30 1.00 22.73 8.29
C SER A 30 2.22 21.79 8.33
N GLN A 31 2.19 20.68 7.60
CA GLN A 31 3.30 19.73 7.48
C GLN A 31 4.38 20.19 6.50
N PHE A 32 3.98 20.87 5.41
CA PHE A 32 4.85 21.35 4.33
C PHE A 32 4.57 22.83 4.01
N PRO A 33 4.93 23.78 4.90
CA PRO A 33 4.62 25.19 4.71
C PRO A 33 5.23 25.74 3.42
N GLY A 34 4.37 26.25 2.54
CA GLY A 34 4.76 26.88 1.27
C GLY A 34 5.11 25.91 0.13
N ASP A 35 4.95 24.59 0.31
CA ASP A 35 5.22 23.61 -0.76
C ASP A 35 4.07 23.58 -1.79
N VAL A 36 4.41 23.59 -3.07
CA VAL A 36 3.42 23.54 -4.18
C VAL A 36 2.59 22.25 -4.18
N GLY A 37 3.17 21.16 -3.65
CA GLY A 37 2.51 19.86 -3.53
C GLY A 37 1.29 19.86 -2.62
N CYS A 38 1.10 20.88 -1.76
CA CYS A 38 -0.13 21.03 -0.99
C CYS A 38 -1.38 21.13 -1.89
N PHE A 39 -1.22 21.66 -3.11
CA PHE A 39 -2.30 21.78 -4.09
C PHE A 39 -2.52 20.50 -4.92
N ALA A 40 -1.67 19.47 -4.79
CA ALA A 40 -1.79 18.23 -5.56
C ALA A 40 -3.13 17.51 -5.33
N ILE A 41 -3.76 17.70 -4.17
CA ILE A 41 -5.05 17.09 -3.82
C ILE A 41 -6.20 17.50 -4.73
N TYR A 42 -6.04 18.59 -5.50
CA TYR A 42 -7.03 19.06 -6.46
C TYR A 42 -6.83 18.48 -7.86
N PHE A 43 -5.71 17.82 -8.11
CA PHE A 43 -5.35 17.21 -9.39
C PHE A 43 -5.34 15.68 -9.31
N LEU A 44 -5.10 15.12 -8.12
CA LEU A 44 -4.98 13.69 -7.88
C LEU A 44 -6.19 13.16 -7.11
N ASN A 45 -6.52 11.90 -7.33
CA ASN A 45 -7.53 11.19 -6.55
C ASN A 45 -7.09 11.09 -5.08
N PHE A 46 -7.92 11.54 -4.15
CA PHE A 46 -7.76 11.26 -2.73
C PHE A 46 -8.45 9.94 -2.38
N LEU A 47 -7.66 8.93 -1.99
CA LEU A 47 -8.12 7.59 -1.66
C LEU A 47 -7.81 7.26 -0.20
N ALA A 48 -8.80 6.72 0.51
CA ALA A 48 -8.64 6.17 1.85
C ALA A 48 -8.95 4.68 1.79
N LEU A 49 -7.90 3.85 1.83
CA LEU A 49 -8.02 2.40 1.77
C LEU A 49 -8.47 1.82 3.11
N LYS A 50 -9.33 0.81 3.06
CA LYS A 50 -9.67 -0.04 4.20
C LYS A 50 -8.64 -1.17 4.34
N PRO A 51 -8.48 -1.75 5.54
CA PRO A 51 -7.68 -2.96 5.70
C PRO A 51 -8.09 -4.05 4.70
N GLY A 52 -7.11 -4.60 3.98
CA GLY A 52 -7.30 -5.60 2.92
C GLY A 52 -7.56 -5.04 1.51
N GLU A 53 -7.77 -3.73 1.37
CA GLU A 53 -7.77 -3.07 0.05
C GLU A 53 -6.33 -2.79 -0.39
N ALA A 54 -6.08 -2.88 -1.70
CA ALA A 54 -4.77 -2.62 -2.30
C ALA A 54 -4.88 -1.68 -3.49
N LEU A 55 -3.74 -1.09 -3.86
CA LEU A 55 -3.55 -0.32 -5.08
C LEU A 55 -2.35 -0.89 -5.83
N TYR A 56 -2.42 -0.86 -7.15
CA TYR A 56 -1.24 -0.98 -8.00
C TYR A 56 -0.90 0.39 -8.58
N LEU A 57 0.34 0.82 -8.39
CA LEU A 57 0.83 2.11 -8.86
C LEU A 57 1.75 1.86 -10.05
N GLY A 58 1.29 2.25 -11.24
CA GLY A 58 2.04 2.08 -12.47
C GLY A 58 3.22 3.06 -12.58
N PRO A 59 4.18 2.79 -13.49
CA PRO A 59 5.22 3.76 -13.78
C PRO A 59 4.62 5.06 -14.29
N ASN A 60 5.26 6.19 -13.95
CA ASN A 60 4.89 7.53 -14.39
C ASN A 60 3.50 8.01 -13.91
N GLU A 61 2.97 7.41 -12.85
CA GLU A 61 1.75 7.87 -12.16
C GLU A 61 2.13 8.59 -10.86
N PRO A 62 1.76 9.87 -10.68
CA PRO A 62 2.11 10.61 -9.48
C PRO A 62 1.22 10.17 -8.32
N HIS A 63 1.83 9.87 -7.17
CA HIS A 63 1.15 9.41 -5.98
C HIS A 63 1.87 9.88 -4.71
N ALA A 64 1.15 9.90 -3.59
CA ALA A 64 1.70 10.21 -2.27
C ALA A 64 0.92 9.48 -1.18
N TYR A 65 1.63 8.80 -0.27
CA TYR A 65 1.04 8.26 0.96
C TYR A 65 0.95 9.36 2.01
N LEU A 66 -0.25 9.58 2.57
CA LEU A 66 -0.52 10.73 3.43
C LEU A 66 -0.68 10.39 4.92
N ALA A 67 -1.10 9.15 5.24
CA ALA A 67 -1.28 8.63 6.59
C ALA A 67 -1.65 7.14 6.56
N GLY A 68 -1.42 6.42 7.66
CA GLY A 68 -1.78 5.02 7.86
C GLY A 68 -0.60 4.06 7.70
N ASP A 69 -0.86 2.79 7.99
CA ASP A 69 0.10 1.69 7.84
C ASP A 69 -0.30 0.84 6.63
N CYS A 70 0.69 0.42 5.82
CA CYS A 70 0.48 -0.45 4.69
C CYS A 70 1.65 -1.41 4.49
N VAL A 71 1.39 -2.50 3.78
CA VAL A 71 2.43 -3.35 3.20
C VAL A 71 2.72 -2.85 1.80
N GLU A 72 3.96 -2.43 1.55
CA GLU A 72 4.42 -1.99 0.24
C GLU A 72 5.37 -3.03 -0.36
N CYS A 73 5.18 -3.35 -1.63
CA CYS A 73 6.08 -4.19 -2.40
C CYS A 73 6.35 -3.51 -3.73
N MET A 74 7.62 -3.46 -4.12
CA MET A 74 8.09 -2.73 -5.28
C MET A 74 9.19 -3.50 -6.00
N ALA A 75 9.38 -3.22 -7.29
CA ALA A 75 10.57 -3.66 -8.00
C ALA A 75 11.82 -3.06 -7.34
N CYS A 76 12.98 -3.72 -7.49
CA CYS A 76 14.25 -3.26 -6.94
C CYS A 76 14.75 -2.00 -7.68
N SER A 77 14.25 -0.83 -7.31
CA SER A 77 14.57 0.47 -7.92
C SER A 77 14.40 1.60 -6.90
N ASP A 78 15.37 2.50 -6.84
CA ASP A 78 15.30 3.73 -6.03
C ASP A 78 15.07 4.99 -6.88
N ASN A 79 14.67 4.82 -8.15
CA ASN A 79 14.41 5.93 -9.06
C ASN A 79 13.12 6.66 -8.67
N VAL A 80 13.24 7.89 -8.19
CA VAL A 80 12.10 8.72 -7.76
C VAL A 80 12.21 10.13 -8.33
N VAL A 81 11.24 10.51 -9.15
CA VAL A 81 11.00 11.91 -9.56
C VAL A 81 9.92 12.50 -8.65
N ARG A 82 10.21 13.64 -8.02
CA ARG A 82 9.37 14.21 -6.96
C ARG A 82 8.50 15.37 -7.48
N ALA A 83 7.22 15.36 -7.12
CA ALA A 83 6.24 16.37 -7.54
C ALA A 83 5.91 17.44 -6.48
N GLY A 84 6.34 17.26 -5.23
CA GLY A 84 6.00 18.16 -4.11
C GLY A 84 6.03 17.45 -2.77
N LEU A 85 5.53 18.11 -1.73
CA LEU A 85 5.49 17.64 -0.34
C LEU A 85 6.88 17.17 0.14
N THR A 86 7.92 17.92 -0.22
CA THR A 86 9.29 17.49 0.05
C THR A 86 10.27 18.66 0.00
N PRO A 87 11.23 18.73 0.95
CA PRO A 87 12.33 19.68 0.86
C PRO A 87 13.39 19.25 -0.16
N LYS A 88 13.35 18.01 -0.66
CA LYS A 88 14.34 17.46 -1.59
C LYS A 88 14.21 18.09 -2.99
N TYR A 89 15.22 17.84 -3.82
CA TYR A 89 15.26 18.24 -5.22
C TYR A 89 14.04 17.69 -5.99
N LYS A 90 13.49 18.54 -6.86
CA LYS A 90 12.33 18.30 -7.71
C LYS A 90 12.75 18.59 -9.15
N ASP A 91 12.87 17.54 -9.96
CA ASP A 91 13.17 17.65 -11.38
C ASP A 91 11.88 17.93 -12.16
N VAL A 92 11.52 19.22 -12.25
CA VAL A 92 10.20 19.63 -12.78
C VAL A 92 10.06 19.29 -14.26
N ASP A 93 11.12 19.48 -15.05
CA ASP A 93 11.07 19.20 -16.49
C ASP A 93 10.92 17.70 -16.75
N THR A 94 11.68 16.86 -16.03
CA THR A 94 11.53 15.40 -16.16
C THR A 94 10.13 14.96 -15.73
N LEU A 95 9.64 15.50 -14.61
CA LEU A 95 8.29 15.21 -14.13
C LEU A 95 7.25 15.52 -15.20
N CYS A 96 7.22 16.76 -15.71
CA CYS A 96 6.21 17.17 -16.70
C CYS A 96 6.27 16.35 -17.99
N ASN A 97 7.45 15.88 -18.40
CA ASN A 97 7.63 15.09 -19.61
C ASN A 97 7.31 13.60 -19.45
N MET A 98 7.51 13.01 -18.27
CA MET A 98 7.36 11.56 -18.07
C MET A 98 5.94 11.12 -17.77
N LEU A 99 5.11 11.99 -17.17
CA LEU A 99 3.76 11.65 -16.72
C LEU A 99 2.88 11.16 -17.87
N ASN A 100 2.04 10.16 -17.61
CA ASN A 100 1.13 9.61 -18.63
C ASN A 100 -0.10 10.50 -18.89
N TYR A 101 -0.46 11.38 -17.95
CA TYR A 101 -1.67 12.20 -17.96
C TYR A 101 -2.97 11.41 -18.24
N THR A 102 -3.01 10.14 -17.82
CA THR A 102 -4.20 9.31 -17.91
C THR A 102 -5.12 9.62 -16.73
N PHE A 103 -6.36 10.00 -17.03
CA PHE A 103 -7.36 10.31 -16.01
C PHE A 103 -8.24 9.09 -15.74
N GLU A 104 -8.14 8.56 -14.53
CA GLU A 104 -8.94 7.42 -14.09
C GLU A 104 -9.71 7.79 -12.82
N SER A 105 -10.86 7.14 -12.63
CA SER A 105 -11.60 7.29 -11.38
C SER A 105 -10.80 6.76 -10.19
N ALA A 106 -11.06 7.28 -9.00
CA ALA A 106 -10.46 6.77 -7.77
C ALA A 106 -10.71 5.25 -7.60
N ASN A 107 -11.94 4.80 -7.87
CA ASN A 107 -12.34 3.40 -7.72
C ASN A 107 -11.62 2.46 -8.69
N SER A 108 -11.27 2.91 -9.90
CA SER A 108 -10.53 2.07 -10.87
C SER A 108 -9.09 1.79 -10.45
N LYS A 109 -8.55 2.50 -9.45
CA LYS A 109 -7.23 2.21 -8.89
C LYS A 109 -7.25 1.08 -7.86
N LEU A 110 -8.43 0.70 -7.33
CA LEU A 110 -8.55 -0.42 -6.40
C LEU A 110 -8.13 -1.72 -7.09
N PHE A 111 -7.20 -2.41 -6.48
CA PHE A 111 -6.58 -3.61 -7.03
C PHE A 111 -7.13 -4.85 -6.32
N ALA A 112 -7.97 -5.61 -7.03
CA ALA A 112 -8.62 -6.79 -6.49
C ALA A 112 -7.68 -8.01 -6.48
N PRO A 113 -7.65 -8.80 -5.40
CA PRO A 113 -6.85 -10.01 -5.35
C PRO A 113 -7.58 -11.20 -6.01
N THR A 114 -6.82 -12.25 -6.29
CA THR A 114 -7.35 -13.57 -6.66
C THR A 114 -7.24 -14.53 -5.48
N ARG A 115 -8.18 -15.47 -5.34
CA ARG A 115 -8.14 -16.44 -4.24
C ARG A 115 -7.25 -17.62 -4.61
N ASP A 116 -6.21 -17.89 -3.81
CA ASP A 116 -5.35 -19.07 -3.95
C ASP A 116 -6.00 -20.27 -3.22
N ASN A 117 -6.46 -20.05 -1.99
CA ASN A 117 -7.10 -21.07 -1.16
C ASN A 117 -8.09 -20.45 -0.13
N GLN A 118 -8.52 -21.23 0.87
CA GLN A 118 -9.49 -20.80 1.87
C GLN A 118 -9.03 -19.55 2.66
N PHE A 119 -7.74 -19.48 2.99
CA PHE A 119 -7.16 -18.47 3.88
C PHE A 119 -6.20 -17.52 3.18
N THR A 120 -5.95 -17.73 1.89
CA THR A 120 -4.98 -16.96 1.11
C THR A 120 -5.63 -16.30 -0.09
N VAL A 121 -5.43 -14.99 -0.22
CA VAL A 121 -5.69 -14.22 -1.44
C VAL A 121 -4.37 -13.61 -1.94
N VAL A 122 -4.27 -13.33 -3.23
CA VAL A 122 -3.02 -12.88 -3.85
C VAL A 122 -3.25 -11.70 -4.77
N PHE A 123 -2.43 -10.68 -4.57
CA PHE A 123 -2.35 -9.50 -5.40
C PHE A 123 -1.24 -9.72 -6.45
N ARG A 124 -1.64 -9.80 -7.74
CA ARG A 124 -0.74 -10.07 -8.89
C ARG A 124 -0.69 -8.89 -9.85
N PRO A 125 0.12 -7.85 -9.57
CA PRO A 125 0.24 -6.71 -10.49
C PRO A 125 0.73 -7.18 -11.87
N PRO A 126 0.49 -6.41 -12.94
CA PRO A 126 0.89 -6.76 -14.31
C PRO A 126 2.40 -6.54 -14.56
N VAL A 127 3.24 -6.98 -13.62
CA VAL A 127 4.71 -6.94 -13.67
C VAL A 127 5.27 -8.27 -13.18
N PRO A 128 6.41 -8.74 -13.71
CA PRO A 128 7.01 -10.01 -13.29
C PRO A 128 7.74 -9.92 -11.93
N ASP A 129 8.05 -8.71 -11.49
CA ASP A 129 8.96 -8.44 -10.37
C ASP A 129 8.43 -8.98 -9.03
N PHE A 130 7.13 -8.84 -8.76
CA PHE A 130 6.57 -9.19 -7.46
C PHE A 130 5.06 -9.47 -7.48
N ALA A 131 4.64 -10.33 -6.56
CA ALA A 131 3.27 -10.55 -6.13
C ALA A 131 3.25 -10.67 -4.60
N VAL A 132 2.09 -10.38 -3.99
CA VAL A 132 1.92 -10.40 -2.54
C VAL A 132 0.71 -11.25 -2.19
N ALA A 133 0.91 -12.28 -1.37
CA ALA A 133 -0.17 -13.05 -0.78
C ALA A 133 -0.53 -12.48 0.61
N ASP A 134 -1.82 -12.30 0.86
CA ASP A 134 -2.42 -12.01 2.17
C ASP A 134 -2.99 -13.33 2.71
N ILE A 135 -2.46 -13.76 3.86
CA ILE A 135 -2.75 -15.04 4.48
C ILE A 135 -3.36 -14.80 5.86
N ASN A 136 -4.64 -15.15 6.02
CA ASN A 136 -5.41 -14.96 7.24
C ASN A 136 -5.93 -16.30 7.76
N ILE A 137 -5.25 -16.86 8.77
CA ILE A 137 -5.54 -18.18 9.32
C ILE A 137 -6.33 -17.99 10.63
N PRO A 138 -7.58 -18.44 10.73
CA PRO A 138 -8.36 -18.33 11.96
C PRO A 138 -7.91 -19.36 13.01
N PRO A 139 -8.20 -19.13 14.31
CA PRO A 139 -7.89 -20.09 15.38
C PRO A 139 -8.52 -21.48 15.17
N SER A 140 -9.64 -21.55 14.44
CA SER A 140 -10.34 -22.80 14.14
C SER A 140 -9.60 -23.71 13.16
N SER A 141 -8.50 -23.25 12.55
CA SER A 141 -7.67 -24.02 11.62
C SER A 141 -6.24 -24.10 12.17
N PRO A 142 -6.00 -24.96 13.19
CA PRO A 142 -4.76 -24.95 13.96
C PRO A 142 -3.55 -25.40 13.16
N GLN A 143 -3.74 -26.09 12.04
CA GLN A 143 -2.67 -26.51 11.13
C GLN A 143 -2.95 -25.99 9.73
N PHE A 144 -1.96 -25.28 9.18
CA PHE A 144 -2.02 -24.71 7.85
C PHE A 144 -0.75 -25.03 7.07
N LEU A 145 -0.90 -25.69 5.93
CA LEU A 145 0.22 -25.89 4.99
C LEU A 145 0.35 -24.63 4.13
N LEU A 146 1.44 -23.88 4.33
CA LEU A 146 1.76 -22.74 3.50
C LEU A 146 2.05 -23.22 2.06
N GLN A 147 1.38 -22.60 1.09
CA GLN A 147 1.54 -22.94 -0.31
C GLN A 147 3.00 -22.70 -0.76
N PRO A 148 3.71 -23.75 -1.24
CA PRO A 148 5.05 -23.57 -1.78
C PRO A 148 5.04 -22.62 -2.96
N ARG A 149 6.07 -21.79 -3.07
CA ARG A 149 6.30 -20.90 -4.22
C ARG A 149 7.46 -21.44 -5.04
N ASP A 150 7.38 -21.32 -6.36
CA ASP A 150 8.46 -21.74 -7.28
C ASP A 150 9.69 -20.81 -7.22
N THR A 151 9.56 -19.68 -6.52
CA THR A 151 10.61 -18.70 -6.28
C THR A 151 10.87 -18.50 -4.80
N ALA A 152 11.99 -17.87 -4.47
CA ALA A 152 12.24 -17.41 -3.12
C ALA A 152 11.19 -16.38 -2.70
N SER A 153 10.85 -16.36 -1.41
CA SER A 153 9.83 -15.46 -0.87
C SER A 153 10.21 -14.93 0.51
N ILE A 154 9.57 -13.83 0.89
CA ILE A 154 9.67 -13.23 2.23
C ILE A 154 8.30 -13.31 2.87
N LEU A 155 8.23 -13.92 4.05
CA LEU A 155 7.03 -13.99 4.88
C LEU A 155 7.16 -12.97 6.01
N LEU A 156 6.14 -12.14 6.20
CA LEU A 156 6.00 -11.15 7.26
C LEU A 156 4.78 -11.50 8.09
N VAL A 157 4.93 -11.64 9.40
CA VAL A 157 3.82 -11.79 10.34
C VAL A 157 3.34 -10.41 10.76
N LEU A 158 2.10 -10.08 10.40
CA LEU A 158 1.49 -8.79 10.72
C LEU A 158 0.78 -8.84 12.07
N ASP A 159 0.07 -9.91 12.40
CA ASP A 159 -0.64 -10.04 13.67
C ASP A 159 -0.80 -11.51 14.08
N GLY A 160 -1.02 -11.73 15.37
CA GLY A 160 -1.19 -13.05 15.95
C GLY A 160 0.11 -13.80 16.25
N GLU A 161 -0.06 -15.07 16.59
CA GLU A 161 1.04 -15.94 17.02
C GLU A 161 0.90 -17.36 16.46
N GLY A 162 2.03 -18.01 16.26
CA GLY A 162 2.08 -19.39 15.80
C GLY A 162 3.50 -19.95 15.84
N SER A 163 3.70 -21.10 15.22
CA SER A 163 5.02 -21.69 15.06
C SER A 163 5.11 -22.48 13.76
N THR A 164 6.33 -22.61 13.25
CA THR A 164 6.60 -23.47 12.09
C THR A 164 7.07 -24.84 12.56
N ASP A 165 6.46 -25.91 12.07
CA ASP A 165 6.81 -27.26 12.54
C ASP A 165 8.22 -27.67 12.11
N SER A 166 8.54 -27.50 10.82
CA SER A 166 9.79 -28.00 10.23
C SER A 166 11.03 -27.16 10.58
N LEU A 167 10.84 -25.86 10.86
CA LEU A 167 11.94 -24.95 11.21
C LEU A 167 12.03 -24.67 12.72
N GLY A 168 11.01 -25.01 13.51
CA GLY A 168 10.97 -24.73 14.95
C GLY A 168 10.97 -23.24 15.29
N ILE A 169 10.59 -22.38 14.35
CA ILE A 169 10.57 -20.92 14.51
C ILE A 169 9.21 -20.50 15.11
N TYR A 170 9.26 -19.68 16.15
CA TYR A 170 8.08 -19.02 16.70
C TYR A 170 7.73 -17.79 15.86
N LEU A 171 6.45 -17.67 15.53
CA LEU A 171 5.90 -16.59 14.71
C LEU A 171 5.12 -15.64 15.62
N ASN A 172 5.48 -14.36 15.59
CA ASN A 172 4.74 -13.28 16.25
C ASN A 172 4.83 -12.00 15.42
N HIS A 173 4.06 -10.97 15.79
CA HIS A 173 4.08 -9.66 15.13
C HIS A 173 5.50 -9.16 14.84
N GLY A 174 5.79 -8.87 13.57
CA GLY A 174 7.08 -8.36 13.11
C GLY A 174 8.11 -9.45 12.80
N THR A 175 7.78 -10.73 12.95
CA THR A 175 8.62 -11.82 12.47
C THR A 175 8.72 -11.79 10.95
N VAL A 176 9.96 -11.83 10.43
CA VAL A 176 10.24 -11.87 8.99
C VAL A 176 11.10 -13.09 8.66
N LEU A 177 10.65 -13.92 7.73
CA LEU A 177 11.35 -15.13 7.28
C LEU A 177 11.65 -15.09 5.79
N PHE A 178 12.88 -15.43 5.43
CA PHE A 178 13.22 -15.78 4.06
C PHE A 178 12.91 -17.27 3.83
N LEU A 179 12.14 -17.57 2.79
CA LEU A 179 11.77 -18.93 2.42
C LEU A 179 12.35 -19.27 1.04
N PRO A 180 13.19 -20.31 0.92
CA PRO A 180 13.69 -20.76 -0.38
C PRO A 180 12.57 -21.33 -1.25
N ALA A 181 12.78 -21.31 -2.56
CA ALA A 181 11.87 -21.89 -3.54
C ALA A 181 11.54 -23.36 -3.23
N GLY A 182 10.27 -23.72 -3.39
CA GLY A 182 9.76 -25.08 -3.19
C GLY A 182 9.67 -25.54 -1.73
N LEU A 183 10.00 -24.69 -0.74
CA LEU A 183 9.88 -25.05 0.67
C LEU A 183 8.41 -25.31 1.04
N GLN A 184 8.15 -26.49 1.60
CA GLN A 184 6.90 -26.82 2.27
C GLN A 184 7.01 -26.46 3.74
N LEU A 185 6.12 -25.59 4.21
CA LEU A 185 6.14 -25.08 5.57
C LEU A 185 4.76 -25.29 6.21
N ASN A 186 4.71 -26.13 7.25
CA ASN A 186 3.53 -26.21 8.10
C ASN A 186 3.60 -25.12 9.16
N VAL A 187 2.50 -24.41 9.29
CA VAL A 187 2.28 -23.36 10.29
C VAL A 187 1.20 -23.85 11.24
N THR A 188 1.54 -23.89 12.52
CA THR A 188 0.61 -24.17 13.59
C THR A 188 0.22 -22.86 14.26
N THR A 189 -1.07 -22.53 14.28
CA THR A 189 -1.58 -21.32 14.94
C THR A 189 -1.87 -21.57 16.42
N SER A 190 -1.82 -20.50 17.23
CA SER A 190 -2.23 -20.55 18.64
C SER A 190 -3.73 -20.27 18.80
N ASP A 191 -4.16 -19.83 19.99
CA ASP A 191 -5.56 -19.46 20.28
C ASP A 191 -6.03 -18.18 19.55
N HIS A 192 -5.13 -17.51 18.81
CA HIS A 192 -5.40 -16.28 18.07
C HIS A 192 -5.28 -16.48 16.55
N ALA A 193 -5.97 -15.64 15.78
CA ALA A 193 -5.82 -15.63 14.33
C ALA A 193 -4.39 -15.22 13.98
N LEU A 194 -3.82 -15.83 12.94
CA LEU A 194 -2.49 -15.49 12.44
C LEU A 194 -2.63 -14.81 11.08
N HIS A 195 -2.20 -13.54 10.99
CA HIS A 195 -2.22 -12.75 9.77
C HIS A 195 -0.80 -12.52 9.27
N MET A 196 -0.53 -12.97 8.04
CA MET A 196 0.78 -12.88 7.41
C MET A 196 0.68 -12.35 5.98
N PHE A 197 1.72 -11.69 5.52
CA PHE A 197 1.94 -11.36 4.12
C PHE A 197 3.14 -12.13 3.58
N GLN A 198 3.04 -12.63 2.35
CA GLN A 198 4.16 -13.29 1.65
C GLN A 198 4.44 -12.59 0.33
N ALA A 199 5.61 -11.97 0.19
CA ALA A 199 6.09 -11.35 -1.04
C ALA A 199 6.98 -12.34 -1.82
N PHE A 200 6.76 -12.46 -3.12
CA PHE A 200 7.50 -13.37 -4.01
C PHE A 200 7.51 -12.85 -5.45
N ALA A 201 8.40 -13.36 -6.31
CA ALA A 201 8.43 -12.97 -7.72
C ALA A 201 7.18 -13.46 -8.47
N ASN A 202 6.63 -12.64 -9.37
CA ASN A 202 5.40 -12.93 -10.11
C ASN A 202 5.70 -13.58 -11.47
N VAL A 203 6.28 -14.77 -11.40
CA VAL A 203 6.70 -15.59 -12.56
C VAL A 203 5.85 -16.83 -12.73
#